data_AF-A0A1M6KGH6-F1
#
_entry.id   AF-A0A1M6KGH6-F1
#
_cell.length_a   1.000
_cell.length_b   1.000
_cell.length_c   1.000
_cell.angle_alpha   90.00
_cell.angle_beta   90.00
_cell.angle_gamma   90.00
#
_symmetry.space_group_name_H-M   'P 1'
#
loop_
_entity.id
_entity.type
_entity.pdbx_description
1 polymer ?
#
loop_
_entity_poly.entity_id
_entity_poly.type
_entity_poly.pdbx_seq_one_letter_code
_entity_poly.pdbx_strand_id
1 'polypeptide(L)'
;MSSFDDELLDFQYTFEPSLPPTPKRKPRNTSMAKAKLRYIQKNFPQNLDKYEKHEEILAGRSSYSKTDPDVTFMRMKDDQMQNGQLKPGYNVQVSSESQFVIHYALQQTTNDLHTLMPYLRSYECLYEF
;
A
#
# COMPACT_ATOMS: atom_id res chain seq x y z
N MET A 1 15.41 -37.83 57.58
CA MET A 1 15.39 -37.42 56.16
C MET A 1 14.01 -37.76 55.62
N SER A 2 13.05 -36.83 55.49
CA SER A 2 13.10 -35.56 54.75
C SER A 2 13.53 -35.84 53.30
N SER A 3 12.60 -35.83 52.34
CA SER A 3 11.97 -34.67 51.71
C SER A 3 12.67 -34.32 50.40
N PHE A 4 11.87 -34.00 49.38
CA PHE A 4 12.25 -33.40 48.10
C PHE A 4 12.88 -34.34 47.07
N ASP A 5 12.13 -34.53 45.97
CA ASP A 5 12.51 -34.18 44.59
C ASP A 5 11.37 -34.73 43.71
N ASP A 6 10.31 -33.95 43.51
CA ASP A 6 10.16 -32.91 42.48
C ASP A 6 9.76 -33.53 41.12
N GLU A 7 8.50 -33.35 40.75
CA GLU A 7 8.08 -32.41 39.70
C GLU A 7 8.20 -33.03 38.31
N LEU A 8 7.10 -33.58 37.78
CA LEU A 8 6.71 -33.60 36.36
C LEU A 8 5.25 -34.12 36.28
N LEU A 9 4.31 -33.49 37.00
CA LEU A 9 3.38 -32.52 36.40
C LEU A 9 2.70 -33.05 35.13
N ASP A 10 1.50 -33.58 35.35
CA ASP A 10 0.36 -33.60 34.44
C ASP A 10 0.29 -32.30 33.63
N PHE A 11 0.83 -32.33 32.41
CA PHE A 11 0.73 -31.22 31.46
C PHE A 11 0.10 -31.68 30.15
N GLN A 12 -1.04 -32.36 30.24
CA GLN A 12 -1.98 -32.44 29.13
C GLN A 12 -3.33 -31.88 29.58
N TYR A 13 -3.34 -30.56 29.80
CA TYR A 13 -4.56 -29.77 29.84
C TYR A 13 -5.12 -29.67 28.41
N THR A 14 -6.06 -30.54 28.07
CA THR A 14 -6.86 -30.41 26.86
C THR A 14 -7.84 -29.25 27.04
N PHE A 15 -7.49 -28.09 26.50
CA PHE A 15 -8.37 -26.93 26.42
C PHE A 15 -9.46 -27.19 25.37
N GLU A 16 -10.64 -27.62 25.80
CA GLU A 16 -11.83 -27.50 24.96
C GLU A 16 -12.33 -26.04 25.01
N PRO A 17 -12.36 -25.33 23.87
CA PRO A 17 -12.82 -23.95 23.87
C PRO A 17 -14.34 -23.92 24.07
N SER A 18 -14.80 -23.58 25.27
CA SER A 18 -16.21 -23.24 25.47
C SER A 18 -16.52 -21.96 24.68
N LEU A 19 -17.37 -22.07 23.66
CA LEU A 19 -17.83 -20.92 22.89
C LEU A 19 -18.55 -19.94 23.84
N PRO A 20 -18.16 -18.66 23.87
CA PRO A 20 -18.83 -17.68 24.73
C PRO A 20 -20.30 -17.53 24.32
N PRO A 21 -21.23 -17.31 25.27
CA PRO A 21 -22.63 -17.10 24.93
C PRO A 21 -22.77 -15.91 24.00
N THR A 22 -23.34 -16.13 22.82
CA THR A 22 -23.52 -15.09 21.81
C THR A 22 -24.37 -13.95 22.39
N PRO A 23 -23.92 -12.68 22.31
CA PRO A 23 -24.71 -11.56 22.81
C PRO A 23 -26.01 -11.46 22.01
N LYS A 24 -27.17 -11.51 22.70
CA LYS A 24 -28.48 -11.31 22.08
C LYS A 24 -28.52 -9.91 21.46
N ARG A 25 -28.46 -9.83 20.12
CA ARG A 25 -28.48 -8.57 19.36
C ARG A 25 -29.84 -7.89 19.55
N LYS A 26 -29.86 -6.68 20.13
CA LYS A 26 -31.06 -5.82 20.12
C LYS A 26 -31.45 -5.53 18.66
N PRO A 27 -32.75 -5.50 18.30
CA PRO A 27 -33.18 -5.20 16.94
C PRO A 27 -32.76 -3.77 16.59
N ARG A 28 -31.75 -3.66 15.74
CA ARG A 28 -31.17 -2.40 15.29
C ARG A 28 -32.19 -1.74 14.35
N ASN A 29 -32.56 -0.47 14.61
CA ASN A 29 -33.47 0.33 13.78
C ASN A 29 -33.31 0.02 12.28
N THR A 30 -34.29 -0.69 11.73
CA THR A 30 -34.15 -1.46 10.49
C THR A 30 -34.22 -0.59 9.24
N SER A 31 -34.79 0.62 9.31
CA SER A 31 -34.95 1.49 8.14
C SER A 31 -33.61 2.02 7.60
N MET A 32 -32.71 2.46 8.49
CA MET A 32 -31.38 2.94 8.13
C MET A 32 -30.46 1.80 7.66
N ALA A 33 -30.58 0.62 8.26
CA ALA A 33 -29.88 -0.58 7.81
C ALA A 33 -30.35 -1.03 6.41
N LYS A 34 -31.66 -1.01 6.15
CA LYS A 34 -32.25 -1.27 4.82
C LYS A 34 -31.87 -0.22 3.79
N ALA A 35 -31.80 1.06 4.17
CA ALA A 35 -31.34 2.12 3.29
C ALA A 35 -29.86 1.95 2.90
N LYS A 36 -28.99 1.59 3.85
CA LYS A 36 -27.59 1.24 3.58
C LYS A 36 -27.48 0.02 2.68
N LEU A 37 -28.24 -1.04 2.92
CA LEU A 37 -28.27 -2.24 2.06
C LEU A 37 -28.66 -1.88 0.61
N ARG A 38 -29.68 -1.05 0.42
CA ARG A 38 -30.08 -0.58 -0.92
C ARG A 38 -29.00 0.25 -1.60
N TYR A 39 -28.31 1.12 -0.85
CA TYR A 39 -27.18 1.90 -1.36
C TYR A 39 -26.02 0.99 -1.78
N ILE A 40 -25.69 -0.01 -0.95
CA ILE A 40 -24.64 -0.99 -1.23
C ILE A 40 -24.97 -1.75 -2.51
N GLN A 41 -26.16 -2.35 -2.59
CA GLN A 41 -26.61 -3.12 -3.76
C GLN A 41 -26.58 -2.30 -5.05
N LYS A 42 -26.91 -1.00 -4.97
CA LYS A 42 -26.96 -0.13 -6.15
C LYS A 42 -25.58 0.38 -6.59
N ASN A 43 -24.72 0.79 -5.65
CA ASN A 43 -23.49 1.53 -5.96
C ASN A 43 -22.22 0.70 -5.88
N PHE A 44 -22.18 -0.38 -5.10
CA PHE A 44 -20.98 -1.21 -4.96
C PHE A 44 -20.55 -1.91 -6.25
N PRO A 45 -21.43 -2.52 -7.07
CA PRO A 45 -20.97 -3.20 -8.29
C PRO A 45 -20.25 -2.22 -9.22
N GLN A 46 -20.83 -1.04 -9.47
CA GLN A 46 -20.21 -0.01 -10.30
C GLN A 46 -18.90 0.55 -9.71
N ASN A 47 -18.76 0.55 -8.38
CA ASN A 47 -17.56 1.02 -7.73
C ASN A 47 -16.46 -0.04 -7.76
N LEU A 48 -16.79 -1.33 -7.63
CA LEU A 48 -15.83 -2.43 -7.76
C LEU A 48 -15.17 -2.40 -9.14
N ASP A 49 -15.97 -2.31 -10.22
CA ASP A 49 -15.44 -2.21 -11.59
C ASP A 49 -14.51 -1.01 -11.79
N LYS A 50 -14.76 0.10 -11.07
CA LYS A 50 -13.89 1.29 -11.11
C LYS A 50 -12.60 1.06 -10.33
N TYR A 51 -12.68 0.45 -9.15
CA TYR A 51 -11.51 0.17 -8.33
C TYR A 51 -10.58 -0.83 -9.00
N GLU A 52 -11.11 -1.85 -9.67
CA GLU A 52 -10.31 -2.79 -10.48
C GLU A 52 -9.52 -2.04 -11.57
N LYS A 53 -10.19 -1.19 -12.35
CA LYS A 53 -9.50 -0.35 -13.36
C LYS A 53 -8.44 0.57 -12.76
N HIS A 54 -8.72 1.14 -11.59
CA HIS A 54 -7.77 2.00 -10.91
C HIS A 54 -6.57 1.23 -10.37
N GLU A 55 -6.79 0.00 -9.88
CA GLU A 55 -5.74 -0.89 -9.41
C GLU A 55 -4.82 -1.34 -10.55
N GLU A 56 -5.40 -1.66 -11.72
CA GLU A 56 -4.64 -1.93 -12.96
C GLU A 56 -3.75 -0.75 -13.35
N ILE A 57 -4.27 0.49 -13.29
CA ILE A 57 -3.50 1.70 -13.62
C ILE A 57 -2.43 1.99 -12.55
N LEU A 58 -2.71 1.73 -11.27
CA LEU A 58 -1.75 1.94 -10.20
C LEU A 58 -0.60 0.93 -10.28
N ALA A 59 -0.85 -0.32 -10.69
CA ALA A 59 0.21 -1.33 -10.85
C ALA A 59 1.18 -1.41 -9.65
N GLY A 60 0.68 -1.17 -8.42
CA GLY A 60 1.46 -1.15 -7.18
C GLY A 60 2.06 0.20 -6.76
N ARG A 61 1.89 1.28 -7.53
CA ARG A 61 2.30 2.64 -7.14
C ARG A 61 1.26 3.33 -6.25
N SER A 62 1.66 4.42 -5.59
CA SER A 62 0.82 5.13 -4.61
C SER A 62 -0.17 6.12 -5.23
N SER A 63 0.16 6.71 -6.38
CA SER A 63 -0.68 7.73 -7.03
C SER A 63 -0.36 7.88 -8.51
N TYR A 64 -1.29 8.43 -9.28
CA TYR A 64 -1.11 8.79 -10.69
C TYR A 64 -1.94 10.04 -11.04
N SER A 65 -1.51 10.83 -12.03
CA SER A 65 -2.29 11.98 -12.50
C SER A 65 -3.45 11.55 -13.41
N LYS A 66 -4.58 12.28 -13.33
CA LYS A 66 -5.74 12.03 -14.19
C LYS A 66 -5.46 12.36 -15.66
N THR A 67 -4.61 13.35 -15.92
CA THR A 67 -4.27 13.79 -17.29
C THR A 67 -3.15 12.97 -17.90
N ASP A 68 -2.21 12.53 -17.05
CA ASP A 68 -1.03 11.78 -17.44
C ASP A 68 -0.81 10.66 -16.41
N PRO A 69 -1.26 9.44 -16.73
CA PRO A 69 -1.15 8.33 -15.83
C PRO A 69 0.29 8.02 -15.44
N ASP A 70 1.32 8.40 -16.19
CA ASP A 70 2.70 8.01 -15.87
C ASP A 70 3.33 8.86 -14.76
N VAL A 71 2.71 9.99 -14.43
CA VAL A 71 3.21 10.96 -13.46
C VAL A 71 2.77 10.62 -12.04
N THR A 72 3.67 10.76 -11.06
CA THR A 72 3.36 10.55 -9.65
C THR A 72 3.27 11.87 -8.88
N PHE A 73 2.40 11.90 -7.88
CA PHE A 73 2.21 13.09 -7.05
C PHE A 73 3.32 13.19 -6.00
N MET A 74 4.10 14.26 -6.07
CA MET A 74 5.27 14.51 -5.21
C MET A 74 5.16 15.86 -4.51
N ARG A 75 5.86 16.01 -3.38
CA ARG A 75 6.05 17.31 -2.73
C ARG A 75 7.18 18.04 -3.43
N MET A 76 6.85 19.12 -4.12
CA MET A 76 7.86 19.95 -4.81
C MET A 76 8.46 20.98 -3.85
N LYS A 77 9.74 21.33 -4.07
CA LYS A 77 10.43 22.36 -3.28
C LYS A 77 9.88 23.76 -3.53
N ASP A 78 9.42 24.05 -4.75
CA ASP A 78 8.92 25.36 -5.18
C ASP A 78 7.46 25.65 -4.79
N ASP A 79 6.98 25.09 -3.67
CA ASP A 79 5.69 25.52 -3.11
C ASP A 79 5.86 26.86 -2.39
N GLN A 80 5.96 27.93 -3.19
CA GLN A 80 6.09 29.31 -2.73
C GLN A 80 4.91 29.76 -1.83
N MET A 81 3.77 29.07 -1.93
CA MET A 81 2.58 29.34 -1.10
C MET A 81 2.49 28.45 0.14
N GLN A 82 3.42 27.50 0.36
CA GLN A 82 3.41 26.53 1.46
C GLN A 82 2.05 25.81 1.67
N ASN A 83 1.22 25.69 0.63
CA ASN A 83 -0.07 25.03 0.73
C ASN A 83 0.06 23.52 0.91
N GLY A 84 1.26 22.99 0.73
CA GLY A 84 1.55 21.58 0.86
C GLY A 84 0.80 20.77 -0.18
N GLN A 85 0.54 21.34 -1.35
CA GLN A 85 -0.15 20.60 -2.40
C GLN A 85 0.84 19.67 -3.10
N LEU A 86 0.46 18.40 -3.27
CA LEU A 86 1.22 17.50 -4.12
C LEU A 86 1.05 17.93 -5.57
N LYS A 87 2.17 18.01 -6.30
CA LYS A 87 2.15 18.30 -7.72
C LYS A 87 2.55 17.04 -8.48
N PRO A 88 1.94 16.77 -9.64
CA PRO A 88 2.38 15.68 -10.49
C PRO A 88 3.78 16.02 -11.03
N GLY A 89 4.74 15.11 -10.85
CA GLY A 89 6.09 15.24 -11.39
C GLY A 89 6.72 13.89 -11.71
N TYR A 90 7.70 13.90 -12.60
CA TYR A 90 8.56 12.75 -12.84
C TYR A 90 9.79 12.83 -11.94
N ASN A 91 10.12 11.71 -11.30
CA ASN A 91 11.38 11.59 -10.61
C ASN A 91 12.42 11.04 -11.60
N VAL A 92 13.30 11.90 -12.10
CA VAL A 92 14.30 11.54 -13.11
C VAL A 92 15.66 11.42 -12.46
N GLN A 93 16.27 10.24 -12.52
CA GLN A 93 17.66 10.03 -12.16
C GLN A 93 18.50 9.98 -13.43
N VAL A 94 19.61 10.73 -13.46
CA VAL A 94 20.48 10.86 -14.64
C VAL A 94 21.92 10.63 -14.24
N SER A 95 22.65 9.88 -15.06
CA SER A 95 24.11 9.71 -14.95
C SER A 95 24.78 10.33 -16.14
N SER A 96 25.84 11.08 -15.85
CA SER A 96 26.67 11.71 -16.86
C SER A 96 28.13 11.43 -16.60
N GLU A 97 28.90 11.20 -17.66
CA GLU A 97 30.34 10.97 -17.63
C GLU A 97 30.97 11.74 -18.79
N SER A 98 32.09 12.43 -18.53
CA SER A 98 32.81 13.21 -19.55
C SER A 98 31.93 14.15 -20.40
N GLN A 99 30.99 14.87 -19.78
CA GLN A 99 30.02 15.77 -20.43
C GLN A 99 28.92 15.09 -21.28
N PHE A 100 28.88 13.76 -21.30
CA PHE A 100 27.83 12.98 -21.95
C PHE A 100 26.84 12.43 -20.93
N VAL A 101 25.56 12.35 -21.31
CA VAL A 101 24.57 11.61 -20.54
C VAL A 101 24.68 10.14 -20.94
N ILE A 102 25.06 9.30 -19.98
CA ILE A 102 25.27 7.86 -20.20
C ILE A 102 24.04 7.03 -19.84
N HIS A 103 23.19 7.51 -18.92
CA HIS A 103 22.01 6.77 -18.51
C HIS A 103 20.98 7.70 -17.90
N TYR A 104 19.71 7.31 -18.03
CA TYR A 104 18.60 7.96 -17.35
C TYR A 104 17.57 6.91 -16.94
N ALA A 105 16.89 7.16 -15.83
CA ALA A 105 15.75 6.36 -15.42
C ALA A 105 14.64 7.25 -14.88
N LEU A 106 13.42 6.87 -15.20
CA LEU A 106 12.21 7.47 -14.66
C LEU A 106 11.71 6.61 -13.51
N GLN A 107 11.60 7.22 -12.34
CA GLN A 107 11.14 6.56 -11.14
C GLN A 107 9.78 7.10 -10.74
N GLN A 108 8.91 6.18 -10.35
CA GLN A 108 7.56 6.50 -9.89
C GLN A 108 7.51 6.67 -8.37
N THR A 109 8.64 6.58 -7.67
CA THR A 109 8.73 6.77 -6.23
C THR A 109 8.93 8.24 -5.87
N THR A 110 8.23 8.70 -4.83
CA THR A 110 8.35 10.08 -4.34
C THR A 110 9.71 10.41 -3.71
N ASN A 111 10.46 9.38 -3.30
CA ASN A 111 11.73 9.54 -2.59
C ASN A 111 12.84 8.72 -3.26
N ASP A 112 14.07 9.21 -3.18
CA ASP A 112 15.25 8.67 -3.88
C ASP A 112 16.05 7.66 -3.06
N LEU A 113 15.51 7.18 -1.94
CA LEU A 113 16.27 6.31 -1.03
C LEU A 113 16.45 4.89 -1.57
N HIS A 114 15.48 4.38 -2.32
CA HIS A 114 15.46 2.99 -2.80
C HIS A 114 15.68 2.86 -4.31
N THR A 115 16.06 3.96 -4.94
CA THR A 115 16.08 4.14 -6.38
C THR A 115 17.42 3.82 -7.01
N LEU A 116 18.51 3.98 -6.26
CA LEU A 116 19.87 3.75 -6.76
C LEU A 116 20.13 2.30 -7.16
N MET A 117 19.70 1.33 -6.36
CA MET A 117 19.90 -0.09 -6.68
C MET A 117 19.18 -0.52 -7.98
N PRO A 118 17.87 -0.24 -8.19
CA PRO A 118 17.23 -0.55 -9.47
C PRO A 118 17.81 0.28 -10.63
N TYR A 119 18.26 1.51 -10.37
CA TYR A 119 18.95 2.33 -11.36
C TYR A 119 20.24 1.67 -11.88
N LEU A 120 21.12 1.23 -10.97
CA LEU A 120 22.38 0.56 -11.35
C LEU A 120 22.12 -0.78 -12.05
N ARG A 121 21.16 -1.58 -11.58
CA ARG A 121 20.77 -2.82 -12.28
C ARG A 121 20.26 -2.56 -13.70
N SER A 122 19.51 -1.47 -13.88
CA SER A 122 19.03 -1.09 -15.22
C SER A 122 20.19 -0.69 -16.14
N TYR A 123 21.21 -0.02 -15.59
CA TYR A 123 22.43 0.33 -16.30
C TYR A 123 23.24 -0.92 -16.69
N GLU A 124 23.51 -1.82 -15.75
CA GLU A 124 24.21 -3.10 -15.99
C GLU A 124 23.50 -3.93 -17.07
N CYS A 125 22.16 -4.03 -16.98
CA CYS A 125 21.36 -4.78 -17.94
C CYS A 125 21.38 -4.17 -19.36
N LEU A 126 21.35 -2.84 -19.48
CA LEU A 126 21.32 -2.17 -20.79
C LEU A 126 22.67 -2.15 -21.50
N TYR A 127 23.77 -2.10 -20.74
CA TYR A 127 25.12 -1.94 -21.27
C TYR A 127 26.00 -3.19 -21.12
N GLU A 128 25.42 -4.32 -20.70
CA GLU A 128 26.06 -5.64 -20.60
C GLU A 128 27.38 -5.63 -19.79
N PHE A 129 27.41 -4.90 -18.68
CA PHE A 129 28.53 -4.88 -17.74
C PHE A 129 28.49 -6.01 -16.72
#